data_AF-A0A8J7GRL2-F1
#
_entry.id   AF-A0A8J7GRL2-F1
#
_cell.length_a   1.000
_cell.length_b   1.000
_cell.length_c   1.000
_cell.angle_alpha   90.00
_cell.angle_beta   90.00
_cell.angle_gamma   90.00
#
_symmetry.space_group_name_H-M   'P 1'
#
loop_
_entity.id
_entity.type
_entity.pdbx_description
1 polymer ?
#
loop_
_entity_poly.entity_id
_entity_poly.type
_entity_poly.pdbx_seq_one_letter_code
_entity_poly.pdbx_strand_id
1 'polypeptide(L)'
;MVNQMGRIMLIFVVCLFSGGAYSAFFFRYSVVPPEQVFQQGFLPLGNNSNVYQHVTGVSCFDRNANSRFISTSSSEFMAMEMANANTPIGSNYYLYRIRPTDNFYNSMNSVQAAMNRTHDERFFEAYLYYMLEDEWFAEGGISPQQIHSAIEYQSHGPHQEATLIREYPNAAYIDADSAPNDTVYSIPDLPAEHINEPRNCTGCDINLPVNKFKRSIKYEFELWLMCSHKHLEVFLVSEMSMLMRCV
;
A
#
# COMPACT_ATOMS: atom_id res chain seq x y z
N MET A 1 56.36 7.93 46.34
CA MET A 1 55.15 7.15 46.68
C MET A 1 53.96 8.10 46.68
N VAL A 2 52.93 7.80 45.86
CA VAL A 2 51.55 8.33 45.91
C VAL A 2 51.43 9.85 45.57
N ASN A 3 50.68 10.39 44.61
CA ASN A 3 49.56 9.97 43.75
C ASN A 3 49.56 10.88 42.50
N GLN A 4 49.59 10.34 41.28
CA GLN A 4 49.19 11.07 40.07
C GLN A 4 47.73 10.72 39.79
N MET A 5 46.84 11.39 40.52
CA MET A 5 45.40 11.36 40.31
C MET A 5 45.04 12.19 39.08
N GLY A 6 44.27 11.58 38.18
CA GLY A 6 43.14 12.26 37.56
C GLY A 6 43.43 13.13 36.35
N ARG A 7 43.62 12.50 35.20
CA ARG A 7 43.07 13.03 33.94
C ARG A 7 42.36 11.90 33.21
N ILE A 8 41.10 11.69 33.59
CA ILE A 8 40.12 10.96 32.79
C ILE A 8 40.01 11.74 31.48
N MET A 9 40.68 11.24 30.44
CA MET A 9 40.49 11.70 29.08
C MET A 9 39.08 11.27 28.67
N LEU A 10 38.14 12.20 28.77
CA LEU A 10 36.77 12.03 28.32
C LEU A 10 36.80 11.84 26.80
N ILE A 11 36.72 10.59 26.36
CA ILE A 11 36.48 10.26 24.96
C ILE A 11 35.07 10.76 24.65
N PHE A 12 34.96 11.95 24.06
CA PHE A 12 33.76 12.36 23.35
C PHE A 12 33.65 11.44 22.12
N VAL A 13 32.98 10.30 22.30
CA VAL A 13 32.40 9.57 21.18
C VAL A 13 31.29 10.47 20.68
N VAL A 14 31.63 11.36 19.75
CA VAL A 14 30.65 11.92 18.83
C VAL A 14 30.19 10.74 17.98
N CYS A 15 29.18 10.02 18.46
CA CYS A 15 28.29 9.29 17.58
C CYS A 15 27.71 10.36 16.65
N LEU A 16 28.36 10.54 15.51
CA LEU A 16 27.69 11.04 14.33
C LEU A 16 26.50 10.10 14.20
N PHE A 17 25.33 10.58 14.62
CA PHE A 17 24.08 10.04 14.15
C PHE A 17 24.14 10.20 12.64
N SER A 18 24.68 9.20 11.95
CA SER A 18 24.21 8.86 10.63
C SER A 18 22.74 8.52 10.85
N GLY A 19 21.89 9.55 10.83
CA GLY A 19 20.52 9.38 10.39
C GLY A 19 20.65 8.78 9.01
N GLY A 20 20.69 7.45 8.95
CA GLY A 20 20.63 6.74 7.70
C GLY A 20 19.32 7.17 7.08
N ALA A 21 19.40 7.95 6.00
CA ALA A 21 18.24 8.28 5.20
C ALA A 21 17.58 6.95 4.87
N TYR A 22 16.42 6.69 5.47
CA TYR A 22 15.64 5.50 5.24
C TYR A 22 14.92 5.71 3.90
N SER A 23 15.66 5.80 2.80
CA SER A 23 15.05 5.91 1.48
C SER A 23 14.59 4.52 1.03
N ALA A 24 13.62 3.96 1.73
CA ALA A 24 12.82 2.88 1.19
C ALA A 24 11.96 3.48 0.06
N PHE A 25 12.13 2.96 -1.15
CA PHE A 25 11.27 3.34 -2.26
C PHE A 25 9.89 2.73 -2.06
N PHE A 26 8.86 3.41 -2.56
CA PHE A 26 7.57 2.81 -2.86
C PHE A 26 7.52 2.38 -4.31
N PHE A 27 6.62 1.46 -4.60
CA PHE A 27 6.55 0.75 -5.86
C PHE A 27 5.16 0.91 -6.46
N ARG A 28 5.11 1.22 -7.75
CA ARG A 28 3.88 1.21 -8.55
C ARG A 28 4.15 0.52 -9.86
N TYR A 29 3.36 -0.48 -10.22
CA TYR A 29 3.41 -0.99 -11.58
C TYR A 29 2.53 -0.15 -12.50
N SER A 30 2.89 -0.09 -13.78
CA SER A 30 2.06 0.51 -14.82
C SER A 30 2.40 -0.10 -16.17
N VAL A 31 1.46 -0.09 -17.10
CA VAL A 31 1.76 -0.38 -18.52
C VAL A 31 2.13 0.88 -19.30
N VAL A 32 2.00 2.06 -18.69
CA VAL A 32 2.41 3.33 -19.29
C VAL A 32 3.94 3.35 -19.30
N PRO A 33 4.58 3.63 -20.44
CA PRO A 33 6.02 3.50 -20.58
C PRO A 33 6.80 4.64 -19.87
N PRO A 34 8.08 4.40 -19.54
CA PRO A 34 8.89 5.32 -18.75
C PRO A 34 9.05 6.69 -19.42
N GLU A 35 9.11 6.78 -20.74
CA GLU A 35 9.26 8.04 -21.46
C GLU A 35 8.10 9.01 -21.15
N GLN A 36 6.89 8.46 -20.99
CA GLN A 36 5.72 9.27 -20.67
C GLN A 36 5.69 9.58 -19.16
N VAL A 37 5.91 8.58 -18.31
CA VAL A 37 5.85 8.75 -16.84
C VAL A 37 6.96 9.67 -16.33
N PHE A 38 8.18 9.59 -16.88
CA PHE A 38 9.29 10.47 -16.50
C PHE A 38 9.11 11.92 -16.97
N GLN A 39 8.19 12.19 -17.91
CA GLN A 39 7.88 13.55 -18.34
C GLN A 39 6.77 14.19 -17.48
N GLN A 40 5.71 13.44 -17.19
CA GLN A 40 4.49 14.00 -16.58
C GLN A 40 4.26 13.57 -15.13
N GLY A 41 4.90 12.48 -14.69
CA GLY A 41 4.61 11.80 -13.44
C GLY A 41 3.38 10.90 -13.51
N PHE A 42 2.82 10.56 -12.36
CA PHE A 42 1.50 9.94 -12.23
C PHE A 42 0.47 10.99 -11.85
N LEU A 43 -0.50 11.21 -12.72
CA LEU A 43 -1.56 12.18 -12.52
C LEU A 43 -2.81 11.49 -11.95
N PRO A 44 -3.50 12.11 -10.98
CA PRO A 44 -4.73 11.57 -10.43
C PRO A 44 -5.83 11.52 -11.50
N LEU A 45 -6.79 10.62 -11.31
CA LEU A 45 -7.96 10.46 -12.17
C LEU A 45 -8.93 11.65 -12.07
N GLY A 46 -8.98 12.28 -10.90
CA GLY A 46 -9.85 13.43 -10.64
C GLY A 46 -9.59 14.05 -9.28
N ASN A 47 -10.64 14.58 -8.66
CA ASN A 47 -10.57 15.34 -7.42
C ASN A 47 -11.28 14.67 -6.23
N ASN A 48 -11.71 13.41 -6.37
CA ASN A 48 -12.38 12.68 -5.30
C ASN A 48 -11.39 12.28 -4.19
N SER A 49 -11.47 12.98 -3.07
CA SER A 49 -10.63 12.76 -1.89
C SER A 49 -11.24 11.77 -0.87
N ASN A 50 -12.26 10.99 -1.26
CA ASN A 50 -12.79 9.94 -0.40
C ASN A 50 -11.88 8.71 -0.40
N VAL A 51 -11.04 8.59 0.63
CA VAL A 51 -10.09 7.48 0.80
C VAL A 51 -10.79 6.12 0.82
N TYR A 52 -11.95 6.00 1.47
CA TYR A 52 -12.69 4.73 1.47
C TYR A 52 -13.09 4.31 0.05
N GLN A 53 -13.54 5.25 -0.78
CA GLN A 53 -13.84 4.98 -2.19
C GLN A 53 -12.58 4.73 -3.02
N HIS A 54 -11.41 5.22 -2.61
CA HIS A 54 -10.14 4.88 -3.26
C HIS A 54 -9.74 3.45 -2.93
N VAL A 55 -9.56 3.13 -1.65
CA VAL A 55 -9.15 1.80 -1.17
C VAL A 55 -10.08 0.69 -1.67
N THR A 56 -11.39 0.94 -1.72
CA THR A 56 -12.36 -0.05 -2.23
C THR A 56 -12.49 -0.10 -3.77
N GLY A 57 -11.76 0.76 -4.47
CA GLY A 57 -11.74 0.88 -5.92
C GLY A 57 -12.92 1.64 -6.56
N VAL A 58 -13.85 2.15 -5.75
CA VAL A 58 -15.04 2.90 -6.21
C VAL A 58 -14.67 4.14 -7.03
N SER A 59 -13.64 4.87 -6.63
CA SER A 59 -13.21 6.11 -7.29
C SER A 59 -12.25 5.89 -8.47
N CYS A 60 -11.87 4.64 -8.77
CA CYS A 60 -10.79 4.32 -9.69
C CYS A 60 -11.25 3.91 -11.10
N PHE A 61 -10.34 3.41 -11.94
CA PHE A 61 -10.53 3.26 -13.39
C PHE A 61 -11.74 2.39 -13.78
N ASP A 62 -12.03 1.34 -13.01
CA ASP A 62 -13.12 0.41 -13.30
C ASP A 62 -14.52 0.95 -12.98
N ARG A 63 -14.60 2.14 -12.38
CA ARG A 63 -15.84 2.74 -11.87
C ARG A 63 -15.92 4.23 -12.19
N ASN A 64 -15.83 5.09 -11.17
CA ASN A 64 -16.08 6.52 -11.34
C ASN A 64 -14.91 7.26 -12.00
N ALA A 65 -13.72 6.65 -12.03
CA ALA A 65 -12.50 7.21 -12.59
C ALA A 65 -12.27 8.68 -12.21
N ASN A 66 -12.38 8.99 -10.92
CA ASN A 66 -12.32 10.36 -10.39
C ASN A 66 -11.45 10.51 -9.13
N SER A 67 -10.71 9.47 -8.75
CA SER A 67 -9.85 9.46 -7.57
C SER A 67 -8.78 10.55 -7.59
N ARG A 68 -8.57 11.21 -6.43
CA ARG A 68 -7.49 12.19 -6.21
C ARG A 68 -6.14 11.52 -5.91
N PHE A 69 -6.13 10.21 -5.72
CA PHE A 69 -5.00 9.48 -5.16
C PHE A 69 -4.35 8.56 -6.18
N ILE A 70 -3.05 8.29 -6.00
CA ILE A 70 -2.28 7.29 -6.75
C ILE A 70 -1.81 6.21 -5.78
N SER A 71 -2.26 4.97 -5.98
CA SER A 71 -1.84 3.82 -5.17
C SER A 71 -0.39 3.43 -5.46
N THR A 72 0.35 3.18 -4.40
CA THR A 72 1.71 2.59 -4.41
C THR A 72 1.80 1.57 -3.28
N SER A 73 2.79 0.69 -3.32
CA SER A 73 3.06 -0.25 -2.23
C SER A 73 4.44 0.02 -1.64
N SER A 74 4.60 -0.12 -0.33
CA SER A 74 5.93 -0.20 0.28
C SER A 74 6.61 -1.56 0.07
N SER A 75 5.90 -2.54 -0.50
CA SER A 75 6.40 -3.88 -0.79
C SER A 75 6.59 -4.06 -2.30
N GLU A 76 7.84 -4.22 -2.72
CA GLU A 76 8.17 -4.56 -4.11
C GLU A 76 7.50 -5.86 -4.54
N PHE A 77 7.52 -6.86 -3.65
CA PHE A 77 6.88 -8.16 -3.88
C PHE A 77 5.38 -8.00 -4.17
N MET A 78 4.67 -7.23 -3.34
CA MET A 78 3.23 -7.02 -3.54
C MET A 78 2.93 -6.27 -4.84
N ALA A 79 3.71 -5.24 -5.15
CA ALA A 79 3.58 -4.51 -6.41
C ALA A 79 3.80 -5.42 -7.64
N MET A 80 4.77 -6.34 -7.59
CA MET A 80 5.00 -7.32 -8.65
C MET A 80 3.90 -8.39 -8.73
N GLU A 81 3.44 -8.94 -7.61
CA GLU A 81 2.35 -9.92 -7.59
C GLU A 81 1.07 -9.31 -8.20
N MET A 82 0.74 -8.08 -7.84
CA MET A 82 -0.36 -7.35 -8.45
C MET A 82 -0.13 -7.09 -9.95
N ALA A 83 1.09 -6.74 -10.36
CA ALA A 83 1.40 -6.53 -11.77
C ALA A 83 1.22 -7.82 -12.60
N ASN A 84 1.73 -8.94 -12.11
CA ASN A 84 1.62 -10.26 -12.75
C ASN A 84 0.19 -10.77 -12.78
N ALA A 85 -0.59 -10.50 -11.74
CA ALA A 85 -2.01 -10.85 -11.68
C ALA A 85 -2.87 -10.07 -12.70
N ASN A 86 -2.47 -8.84 -13.02
CA ASN A 86 -3.27 -7.92 -13.85
C ASN A 86 -2.72 -7.69 -15.26
N THR A 87 -1.51 -8.18 -15.57
CA THR A 87 -0.88 -8.05 -16.88
C THR A 87 -0.98 -9.37 -17.66
N PRO A 88 -1.52 -9.39 -18.89
CA PRO A 88 -1.60 -10.61 -19.68
C PRO A 88 -0.24 -11.29 -19.87
N ILE A 89 -0.25 -12.62 -19.88
CA ILE A 89 0.96 -13.43 -20.10
C ILE A 89 1.65 -13.00 -21.41
N GLY A 90 2.97 -12.82 -21.35
CA GLY A 90 3.82 -12.38 -22.46
C GLY A 90 3.76 -10.87 -22.74
N SER A 91 2.89 -10.12 -22.05
CA SER A 91 2.85 -8.66 -22.14
C SER A 91 3.79 -8.01 -21.14
N ASN A 92 4.24 -6.80 -21.45
CA ASN A 92 5.17 -6.06 -20.61
C ASN A 92 4.44 -5.12 -19.64
N TYR A 93 5.03 -4.93 -18.47
CA TYR A 93 4.69 -3.87 -17.52
C TYR A 93 5.97 -3.24 -16.98
N TYR A 94 5.84 -2.08 -16.35
CA TYR A 94 6.93 -1.34 -15.74
C TYR A 94 6.70 -1.21 -14.26
N LEU A 95 7.70 -1.56 -13.45
CA LEU A 95 7.72 -1.32 -12.02
C LEU A 95 8.51 -0.05 -11.73
N TYR A 96 7.83 0.98 -11.21
CA TYR A 96 8.42 2.27 -10.89
C TYR A 96 8.86 2.32 -9.44
N ARG A 97 10.11 2.74 -9.21
CA ARG A 97 10.66 3.03 -7.89
C ARG A 97 10.47 4.50 -7.59
N ILE A 98 9.80 4.81 -6.49
CA ILE A 98 9.31 6.16 -6.18
C ILE A 98 9.79 6.54 -4.78
N ARG A 99 10.48 7.67 -4.66
CA ARG A 99 10.89 8.22 -3.38
C ARG A 99 9.65 8.80 -2.68
N PRO A 100 9.29 8.33 -1.48
CA PRO A 100 8.15 8.87 -0.76
C PRO A 100 8.43 10.28 -0.22
N THR A 101 7.40 11.12 -0.21
CA THR A 101 7.39 12.49 0.34
C THR A 101 6.14 12.71 1.19
N ASP A 102 5.99 13.91 1.75
CA ASP A 102 4.91 14.30 2.67
C ASP A 102 3.48 14.17 2.14
N ASN A 103 3.29 13.97 0.83
CA ASN A 103 1.99 13.71 0.21
C ASN A 103 1.61 12.21 0.16
N PHE A 104 2.44 11.31 0.69
CA PHE A 104 2.12 9.88 0.81
C PHE A 104 1.53 9.56 2.17
N TYR A 105 0.44 8.81 2.21
CA TYR A 105 -0.24 8.39 3.43
C TYR A 105 -0.46 6.88 3.43
N ASN A 106 -0.30 6.26 4.61
CA ASN A 106 -0.59 4.85 4.75
C ASN A 106 -2.11 4.63 4.71
N SER A 107 -2.57 3.80 3.79
CA SER A 107 -4.00 3.64 3.55
C SER A 107 -4.69 2.94 4.72
N MET A 108 -4.05 1.89 5.25
CA MET A 108 -4.63 1.06 6.32
C MET A 108 -4.63 1.74 7.68
N ASN A 109 -3.62 2.56 7.99
CA ASN A 109 -3.65 3.40 9.19
C ASN A 109 -4.83 4.40 9.13
N SER A 110 -5.10 4.95 7.94
CA SER A 110 -6.22 5.87 7.71
C SER A 110 -7.58 5.17 7.85
N VAL A 111 -7.72 3.97 7.28
CA VAL A 111 -8.94 3.13 7.43
C VAL A 111 -9.14 2.68 8.87
N GLN A 112 -8.07 2.25 9.56
CA GLN A 112 -8.12 1.82 10.95
C GLN A 112 -8.51 2.98 11.88
N ALA A 113 -8.00 4.19 11.63
CA ALA A 113 -8.41 5.37 12.38
C ALA A 113 -9.91 5.68 12.20
N ALA A 114 -10.43 5.55 10.99
CA ALA A 114 -11.86 5.70 10.72
C ALA A 114 -12.70 4.63 11.43
N MET A 115 -12.27 3.36 11.33
CA MET A 115 -12.90 2.22 12.02
C MET A 115 -13.00 2.44 13.53
N ASN A 116 -11.91 2.84 14.18
CA ASN A 116 -11.87 3.08 15.62
C ASN A 116 -12.75 4.26 16.06
N ARG A 117 -12.95 5.24 15.17
CA ARG A 117 -13.73 6.45 15.44
C ARG A 117 -15.24 6.23 15.24
N THR A 118 -15.63 5.47 14.23
CA THR A 118 -17.04 5.31 13.83
C THR A 118 -17.68 4.02 14.31
N HIS A 119 -16.87 2.98 14.58
CA HIS A 119 -17.34 1.61 14.79
C HIS A 119 -18.19 1.05 13.63
N ASP A 120 -18.01 1.58 12.42
CA ASP A 120 -18.71 1.13 11.23
C ASP A 120 -18.03 -0.12 10.64
N GLU A 121 -18.78 -1.22 10.54
CA GLU A 121 -18.29 -2.51 10.04
C GLU A 121 -17.69 -2.42 8.63
N ARG A 122 -18.12 -1.45 7.81
CA ARG A 122 -17.56 -1.26 6.46
C ARG A 122 -16.08 -0.94 6.48
N PHE A 123 -15.61 -0.16 7.45
CA PHE A 123 -14.17 0.12 7.60
C PHE A 123 -13.42 -1.10 8.11
N PHE A 124 -14.03 -1.90 8.99
CA PHE A 124 -13.44 -3.15 9.45
C PHE A 124 -13.27 -4.16 8.31
N GLU A 125 -14.30 -4.32 7.47
CA GLU A 125 -14.22 -5.18 6.29
C GLU A 125 -13.15 -4.70 5.29
N ALA A 126 -13.07 -3.39 5.05
CA ALA A 126 -12.03 -2.83 4.19
C ALA A 126 -10.64 -3.12 4.78
N TYR A 127 -10.42 -2.85 6.07
CA TYR A 127 -9.14 -3.13 6.72
C TYR A 127 -8.72 -4.60 6.54
N LEU A 128 -9.59 -5.56 6.84
CA LEU A 128 -9.28 -6.98 6.71
C LEU A 128 -8.96 -7.41 5.27
N TYR A 129 -9.65 -6.81 4.30
CA TYR A 129 -9.47 -7.19 2.89
C TYR A 129 -8.18 -6.62 2.29
N TYR A 130 -7.81 -5.39 2.68
CA TYR A 130 -6.78 -4.60 2.01
C TYR A 130 -5.45 -4.50 2.78
N MET A 131 -5.39 -5.01 4.02
CA MET A 131 -4.21 -4.84 4.85
C MET A 131 -2.92 -5.47 4.32
N LEU A 132 -3.01 -6.41 3.38
CA LEU A 132 -1.85 -7.11 2.81
C LEU A 132 -1.25 -6.39 1.59
N GLU A 133 -1.90 -5.33 1.08
CA GLU A 133 -1.42 -4.61 -0.10
C GLU A 133 -0.19 -3.71 0.21
N ASP A 134 0.12 -3.52 1.50
CA ASP A 134 1.14 -2.59 1.99
C ASP A 134 1.01 -1.20 1.34
N GLU A 135 -0.24 -0.77 1.12
CA GLU A 135 -0.56 0.38 0.28
C GLU A 135 -0.24 1.70 0.99
N TRP A 136 0.43 2.55 0.24
CA TRP A 136 0.55 3.98 0.48
C TRP A 136 0.00 4.72 -0.72
N PHE A 137 -0.93 5.64 -0.51
CA PHE A 137 -1.44 6.46 -1.59
C PHE A 137 -0.78 7.84 -1.59
N ALA A 138 -0.47 8.35 -2.78
CA ALA A 138 -0.01 9.72 -2.98
C ALA A 138 -1.21 10.63 -3.25
N GLU A 139 -1.43 11.65 -2.43
CA GLU A 139 -2.43 12.67 -2.69
C GLU A 139 -1.96 13.62 -3.80
N GLY A 140 -2.82 13.87 -4.78
CA GLY A 140 -2.59 14.90 -5.80
C GLY A 140 -1.61 14.48 -6.91
N GLY A 141 -1.13 13.24 -6.89
CA GLY A 141 -0.24 12.70 -7.91
C GLY A 141 1.19 12.47 -7.42
N ILE A 142 2.03 12.01 -8.34
CA ILE A 142 3.46 11.75 -8.11
C ILE A 142 4.21 12.46 -9.22
N SER A 143 5.03 13.45 -8.87
CA SER A 143 5.83 14.23 -9.81
C SER A 143 6.99 13.41 -10.41
N PRO A 144 7.48 13.76 -11.61
CA PRO A 144 8.68 13.14 -12.17
C PRO A 144 9.89 13.13 -11.24
N GLN A 145 10.05 14.16 -10.41
CA GLN A 145 11.20 14.32 -9.51
C GLN A 145 11.21 13.30 -8.36
N GLN A 146 10.06 12.69 -8.06
CA GLN A 146 9.94 11.62 -7.07
C GLN A 146 10.25 10.24 -7.67
N ILE A 147 10.20 10.08 -8.99
CA ILE A 147 10.35 8.78 -9.66
C ILE A 147 11.83 8.55 -9.93
N HIS A 148 12.42 7.53 -9.31
CA HIS A 148 13.85 7.23 -9.43
C HIS A 148 14.18 6.46 -10.72
N SER A 149 13.51 5.35 -10.94
CA SER A 149 13.71 4.50 -12.11
C SER A 149 12.47 3.68 -12.41
N ALA A 150 12.47 3.04 -13.57
CA ALA A 150 11.47 2.06 -13.98
C ALA A 150 12.17 0.78 -14.44
N ILE A 151 11.65 -0.38 -14.07
CA ILE A 151 12.12 -1.67 -14.54
C ILE A 151 11.02 -2.29 -15.39
N GLU A 152 11.34 -2.61 -16.63
CA GLU A 152 10.46 -3.33 -17.54
C GLU A 152 10.55 -4.84 -17.27
N TYR A 153 9.38 -5.45 -17.09
CA TYR A 153 9.20 -6.87 -16.91
C TYR A 153 8.26 -7.42 -17.97
N GLN A 154 8.48 -8.67 -18.38
CA GLN A 154 7.50 -9.46 -19.12
C GLN A 154 6.76 -10.39 -18.16
N SER A 155 5.43 -10.28 -18.14
CA SER A 155 4.55 -11.08 -17.27
C SER A 155 4.50 -12.54 -17.71
N HIS A 156 4.56 -13.46 -16.74
CA HIS A 156 4.25 -14.88 -16.91
C HIS A 156 2.92 -15.28 -16.26
N GLY A 157 2.14 -14.29 -15.82
CA GLY A 157 0.85 -14.47 -15.13
C GLY A 157 0.99 -14.59 -13.61
N PRO A 158 -0.14 -14.79 -12.90
CA PRO A 158 -0.17 -14.82 -11.44
C PRO A 158 0.78 -15.86 -10.83
N HIS A 159 1.45 -15.51 -9.73
CA HIS A 159 2.33 -16.37 -8.94
C HIS A 159 3.54 -16.95 -9.71
N GLN A 160 3.90 -16.34 -10.84
CA GLN A 160 5.07 -16.68 -11.64
C GLN A 160 6.03 -15.50 -11.63
N GLU A 161 7.32 -15.75 -11.41
CA GLU A 161 8.34 -14.70 -11.50
C GLU A 161 8.36 -14.12 -12.91
N ALA A 162 8.32 -12.79 -13.02
CA ALA A 162 8.40 -12.09 -14.30
C ALA A 162 9.84 -12.04 -14.82
N THR A 163 10.03 -11.99 -16.14
CA THR A 163 11.36 -11.80 -16.72
C THR A 163 11.72 -10.31 -16.70
N LEU A 164 12.81 -9.94 -16.02
CA LEU A 164 13.39 -8.60 -16.15
C LEU A 164 13.92 -8.41 -17.57
N ILE A 165 13.43 -7.36 -18.25
CA ILE A 165 13.83 -7.01 -19.61
C ILE A 165 14.90 -5.92 -19.58
N ARG A 166 14.63 -4.80 -18.90
CA ARG A 166 15.49 -3.62 -18.90
C ARG A 166 15.18 -2.66 -17.76
N GLU A 167 16.18 -1.93 -17.28
CA GLU A 167 16.00 -0.78 -16.40
C GLU A 167 16.17 0.56 -17.15
N TYR A 168 15.34 1.54 -16.75
CA TYR A 168 15.27 2.89 -17.29
C TYR A 168 15.55 3.88 -16.16
N PRO A 169 16.70 4.57 -16.14
CA PRO A 169 16.96 5.62 -15.17
C PRO A 169 16.17 6.89 -15.51
N ASN A 170 15.65 7.59 -14.51
CA ASN A 170 14.98 8.87 -14.71
C ASN A 170 15.95 10.05 -14.50
N ALA A 171 16.27 10.79 -15.58
CA ALA A 171 17.14 11.96 -15.50
C ALA A 171 16.51 13.16 -14.74
N ALA A 172 15.18 13.16 -14.55
CA ALA A 172 14.47 14.19 -13.80
C ALA A 172 14.38 13.90 -12.30
N TYR A 173 14.81 12.71 -11.84
CA TYR A 173 14.81 12.35 -10.42
C TYR A 173 15.63 13.35 -9.60
N ILE A 174 15.08 13.77 -8.46
CA ILE A 174 15.80 14.58 -7.47
C ILE A 174 15.97 13.72 -6.22
N ASP A 175 17.22 13.42 -5.91
CA ASP A 175 17.58 12.80 -4.64
C ASP A 175 17.45 13.82 -3.50
N ALA A 176 16.63 13.50 -2.53
CA ALA A 176 16.34 14.37 -1.40
C ALA A 176 16.02 13.53 -0.17
N ASP A 177 16.40 14.02 1.01
CA ASP A 177 15.97 13.41 2.26
C ASP A 177 14.50 13.77 2.48
N SER A 178 13.62 12.77 2.34
CA SER A 178 12.19 12.92 2.51
C SER A 178 11.58 11.64 3.06
N ALA A 179 10.44 11.79 3.72
CA ALA A 179 9.69 10.70 4.31
C ALA A 179 8.21 10.82 3.90
N PRO A 180 7.46 9.70 3.88
CA PRO A 180 6.01 9.76 3.80
C PRO A 180 5.41 10.49 5.00
N ASN A 181 4.15 10.91 4.88
CA ASN A 181 3.42 11.48 6.00
C ASN A 181 3.21 10.41 7.09
N ASP A 182 3.56 10.73 8.33
CA ASP A 182 3.38 9.84 9.49
C ASP A 182 2.00 9.99 10.14
N THR A 183 1.18 10.94 9.68
CA THR A 183 -0.20 11.13 10.13
C THR A 183 -1.19 10.32 9.30
N VAL A 184 -2.39 10.12 9.85
CA VAL A 184 -3.50 9.47 9.13
C VAL A 184 -4.24 10.48 8.25
N TYR A 185 -4.61 10.07 7.04
CA TYR A 185 -5.48 10.89 6.19
C TYR A 185 -6.91 10.82 6.73
N SER A 186 -7.56 11.97 6.87
CA SER A 186 -8.92 12.02 7.44
C SER A 186 -9.94 11.38 6.49
N ILE A 187 -10.64 10.35 6.96
CA ILE A 187 -11.75 9.74 6.23
C ILE A 187 -13.07 10.22 6.86
N PRO A 188 -13.97 10.84 6.08
CA PRO A 188 -15.27 11.27 6.57
C PRO A 188 -16.16 10.08 6.94
N ASP A 189 -17.19 10.34 7.74
CA ASP A 189 -18.20 9.33 8.03
C ASP A 189 -18.92 8.91 6.76
N LEU A 190 -19.14 7.61 6.65
CA LEU A 190 -19.89 7.05 5.54
C LEU A 190 -21.38 7.35 5.75
N PRO A 191 -22.12 7.75 4.70
CA PRO A 191 -23.56 7.92 4.81
C PRO A 191 -24.22 6.60 5.24
N ALA A 192 -25.33 6.71 5.96
CA ALA A 192 -26.09 5.56 6.48
C ALA A 192 -26.74 4.71 5.37
N GLU A 193 -26.84 5.23 4.15
CA GLU A 193 -27.49 4.53 3.05
C GLU A 193 -26.54 3.58 2.30
N HIS A 194 -27.07 2.38 2.02
CA HIS A 194 -26.42 1.27 1.33
C HIS A 194 -25.85 1.67 -0.03
N ILE A 195 -24.53 1.68 -0.13
CA ILE A 195 -23.88 1.39 -1.41
C ILE A 195 -23.50 -0.09 -1.39
N ASN A 196 -24.42 -0.92 -1.88
CA ASN A 196 -24.11 -2.26 -2.38
C ASN A 196 -23.28 -2.14 -3.66
N GLU A 197 -22.13 -1.48 -3.58
CA GLU A 197 -21.24 -1.32 -4.70
C GLU A 197 -20.24 -2.49 -4.73
N PRO A 198 -20.18 -3.26 -5.83
CA PRO A 198 -19.25 -4.37 -5.93
C PRO A 198 -17.80 -3.89 -5.73
N ARG A 199 -17.13 -4.31 -4.67
CA ARG A 199 -15.70 -3.99 -4.46
C ARG A 199 -14.86 -4.44 -5.67
N ASN A 200 -14.01 -3.57 -6.20
CA ASN A 200 -13.11 -3.91 -7.30
C ASN A 200 -11.76 -3.18 -7.15
N CYS A 201 -10.83 -3.85 -6.51
CA CYS A 201 -9.58 -3.34 -5.97
C CYS A 201 -8.55 -3.03 -7.07
N THR A 202 -8.58 -3.80 -8.15
CA THR A 202 -7.64 -3.67 -9.27
C THR A 202 -7.77 -2.33 -10.01
N GLY A 203 -8.87 -1.61 -9.79
CA GLY A 203 -9.12 -0.37 -10.49
C GLY A 203 -8.11 0.74 -10.18
N CYS A 204 -7.45 0.77 -9.02
CA CYS A 204 -6.55 1.88 -8.64
C CYS A 204 -5.07 1.62 -9.00
N ASP A 205 -4.72 0.35 -9.17
CA ASP A 205 -3.35 -0.09 -9.50
C ASP A 205 -3.04 0.02 -11.00
N ILE A 206 -4.05 0.02 -11.86
CA ILE A 206 -3.88 -0.07 -13.31
C ILE A 206 -4.24 1.24 -13.99
N ASN A 207 -3.36 1.80 -14.83
CA ASN A 207 -3.66 2.95 -15.70
C ASN A 207 -4.38 2.56 -17.02
N LEU A 208 -5.15 1.47 -17.05
CA LEU A 208 -5.81 0.97 -18.26
C LEU A 208 -7.34 1.01 -18.14
N PRO A 209 -8.06 1.29 -19.23
CA PRO A 209 -9.44 0.84 -19.37
C PRO A 209 -9.45 -0.68 -19.59
N VAL A 210 -9.55 -1.47 -18.53
CA VAL A 210 -9.50 -2.93 -18.65
C VAL A 210 -10.88 -3.49 -18.97
N ASN A 211 -11.01 -4.04 -20.19
CA ASN A 211 -12.05 -5.02 -20.47
C ASN A 211 -11.71 -6.34 -19.73
N LYS A 212 -12.50 -6.64 -18.70
CA LYS A 212 -12.75 -7.97 -18.12
C LYS A 212 -11.51 -8.85 -17.82
N PHE A 213 -10.89 -8.66 -16.67
CA PHE A 213 -10.30 -9.78 -15.92
C PHE A 213 -10.66 -9.66 -14.44
N LYS A 214 -11.87 -10.15 -14.09
CA LYS A 214 -12.24 -10.44 -12.71
C LYS A 214 -11.63 -11.78 -12.33
N ARG A 215 -10.59 -11.78 -11.50
CA ARG A 215 -10.16 -12.84 -10.55
C ARG A 215 -8.64 -12.86 -10.44
N SER A 216 -8.10 -12.47 -9.28
CA SER A 216 -6.85 -13.10 -8.81
C SER A 216 -6.56 -12.99 -7.30
N ILE A 217 -7.19 -12.10 -6.52
CA ILE A 217 -6.90 -12.01 -5.06
C ILE A 217 -7.98 -12.70 -4.20
N LYS A 218 -8.88 -13.49 -4.80
CA LYS A 218 -9.91 -14.20 -4.02
C LYS A 218 -9.39 -15.45 -3.29
N TYR A 219 -8.25 -16.00 -3.71
CA TYR A 219 -7.91 -17.38 -3.34
C TYR A 219 -7.02 -17.57 -2.09
N GLU A 220 -6.27 -16.57 -1.62
CA GLU A 220 -5.52 -16.75 -0.36
C GLU A 220 -6.34 -16.42 0.89
N PHE A 221 -7.25 -15.43 0.84
CA PHE A 221 -8.06 -15.09 2.00
C PHE A 221 -9.16 -16.14 2.28
N GLU A 222 -9.75 -16.76 1.24
CA GLU A 222 -10.68 -17.89 1.44
C GLU A 222 -9.95 -19.14 1.97
N LEU A 223 -8.69 -19.40 1.59
CA LEU A 223 -7.91 -20.53 2.14
C LEU A 223 -7.48 -20.29 3.61
N TRP A 224 -7.15 -19.05 3.99
CA TRP A 224 -6.78 -18.72 5.37
C TRP A 224 -7.99 -18.67 6.32
N LEU A 225 -9.13 -18.10 5.88
CA LEU A 225 -10.38 -18.12 6.66
C LEU A 225 -10.99 -19.53 6.76
N MET A 226 -10.88 -20.37 5.72
CA MET A 226 -11.32 -21.76 5.81
C MET A 226 -10.45 -22.62 6.76
N CYS A 227 -9.20 -22.22 7.02
CA CYS A 227 -8.38 -22.83 8.07
C CYS A 227 -8.61 -22.21 9.47
N SER A 228 -9.07 -20.96 9.56
CA SER A 228 -9.37 -20.27 10.84
C SER A 228 -10.77 -20.57 11.39
N HIS A 229 -11.77 -20.82 10.54
CA HIS A 229 -13.14 -21.14 10.96
C HIS A 229 -13.40 -22.58 11.40
N LYS A 230 -12.39 -23.45 11.42
CA LYS A 230 -12.49 -24.76 12.09
C LYS A 230 -11.89 -24.81 13.50
N HIS A 231 -11.33 -23.71 14.01
CA HIS A 231 -10.71 -23.69 15.34
C HIS A 231 -11.18 -22.56 16.28
N LEU A 232 -12.17 -21.76 15.88
CA LEU A 232 -12.77 -20.71 16.73
C LEU A 232 -14.13 -21.08 17.36
N GLU A 233 -14.51 -22.36 17.38
CA GLU A 233 -15.64 -22.87 18.19
C GLU A 233 -15.22 -23.62 19.47
N VAL A 234 -13.94 -23.65 19.83
CA VAL A 234 -13.46 -24.45 20.99
C VAL A 234 -12.97 -23.62 22.18
N PHE A 235 -12.94 -22.29 22.12
CA PHE A 235 -12.35 -21.45 23.18
C PHE A 235 -13.25 -20.41 23.85
N LEU A 236 -14.58 -20.48 23.69
CA LEU A 236 -15.52 -19.61 24.42
C LEU A 236 -16.65 -20.34 25.18
N VAL A 237 -16.52 -21.66 25.39
CA VAL A 237 -17.44 -22.42 26.25
C VAL A 237 -16.66 -23.43 27.12
N SER A 238 -15.75 -22.98 27.98
CA SER A 238 -15.23 -23.87 29.05
C SER A 238 -14.84 -23.22 30.37
N GLU A 239 -15.14 -21.94 30.64
CA GLU A 239 -14.86 -21.32 31.95
C GLU A 239 -16.03 -20.48 32.51
N MET A 240 -17.28 -20.91 32.30
CA MET A 240 -18.44 -20.36 33.04
C MET A 240 -19.42 -21.44 33.54
N SER A 241 -18.90 -22.58 33.99
CA SER A 241 -19.70 -23.60 34.69
C SER A 241 -18.96 -24.18 35.90
N MET A 242 -18.40 -23.31 36.73
CA MET A 242 -18.01 -23.70 38.08
C MET A 242 -18.23 -22.57 39.09
N LEU A 243 -19.46 -22.07 39.16
CA LEU A 243 -19.97 -21.36 40.35
C LEU A 243 -21.49 -21.63 40.49
N MET A 244 -21.80 -22.36 41.55
CA MET A 244 -23.09 -22.53 42.23
C MET A 244 -24.21 -23.33 41.54
N ARG A 245 -24.21 -24.64 41.86
CA ARG A 245 -25.44 -25.27 42.35
C ARG A 245 -25.80 -24.63 43.69
N CYS A 246 -27.02 -24.12 43.83
CA CYS A 246 -27.84 -24.20 45.05
C CYS A 246 -29.23 -23.62 44.79
N VAL A 247 -30.23 -24.52 44.87
CA VAL A 247 -31.69 -24.33 45.02
C VAL A 247 -32.44 -23.70 43.85
#